data_AF-A0A6P7GLN0-F1
#
_entry.id   AF-A0A6P7GLN0-F1
#
_cell.length_a   1.000
_cell.length_b   1.000
_cell.length_c   1.000
_cell.angle_alpha   90.00
_cell.angle_beta   90.00
_cell.angle_gamma   90.00
#
_symmetry.space_group_name_H-M   'P 1'
#
loop_
_entity.id
_entity.type
_entity.pdbx_description
1 polymer ?
#
loop_
_entity_poly.entity_id
_entity_poly.type
_entity_poly.pdbx_seq_one_letter_code
_entity_poly.pdbx_strand_id
1 'polypeptide(L)'
;MASGGGGVIKKTGPARVEYESSSEENGNKRGRDGEQQETLNCVRQLEKKNKELEKRLNEANDRIERIEKDLQLKVKLREGRKMGDKSFLAEMKNMTDKSSVLRNKSKLRNITGQGVYVEFDMTKMEREIQAIIRNIAKEEKIRISAGRVDILVGGSVVTEYRSKFYDFMWGYRFATYVTFFLTEHESSLGISNILISQILKTHYVPVLLVITSIIAYILNISTRLYGDRQSLQRDIEVSVGIFADRPLSVLTNFKKMPYRGIMKLLLAAWLIASVTSDAYFNAVIKAYLTFGKSTTTYLHDLIERGYSFVLTPNDYDFLSTYCQHSSALFCQKIFNNLHYSDNVCENLIKPRHAIVMDGIMALLFTVSSKFKYFIYTDRQKKWPSYKFPKLKSH
;
A
#
# COMPACT_ATOMS: atom_id res chain seq x y z
N MET A 1 7.39 -43.83 -6.24
CA MET A 1 8.55 -44.61 -5.76
C MET A 1 9.80 -43.75 -5.88
N ALA A 2 10.24 -43.19 -4.74
CA ALA A 2 11.61 -42.83 -4.41
C ALA A 2 11.56 -42.27 -2.99
N SER A 3 12.17 -43.01 -2.07
CA SER A 3 12.20 -42.82 -0.62
C SER A 3 13.43 -42.04 -0.19
N GLY A 4 13.32 -41.32 0.92
CA GLY A 4 14.45 -40.81 1.72
C GLY A 4 14.06 -39.49 2.37
N GLY A 5 14.19 -39.26 3.66
CA GLY A 5 14.66 -40.05 4.78
C GLY A 5 14.30 -39.23 6.03
N GLY A 6 13.71 -39.88 7.03
CA GLY A 6 13.21 -39.22 8.24
C GLY A 6 14.34 -38.73 9.14
N GLY A 7 14.31 -37.44 9.47
CA GLY A 7 15.06 -36.85 10.57
C GLY A 7 14.14 -36.63 11.77
N VAL A 8 14.38 -37.35 12.85
CA VAL A 8 13.67 -37.25 14.13
C VAL A 8 14.14 -35.98 14.85
N ILE A 9 13.25 -35.00 15.01
CA ILE A 9 13.46 -33.85 15.89
C ILE A 9 12.63 -34.04 17.16
N LYS A 10 13.33 -34.20 18.27
CA LYS A 10 12.77 -34.38 19.62
C LYS A 10 12.17 -33.05 20.08
N LYS A 11 10.85 -33.01 20.23
CA LYS A 11 10.08 -31.85 20.71
C LYS A 11 10.08 -31.87 22.25
N THR A 12 10.87 -31.01 22.89
CA THR A 12 10.75 -30.74 24.33
C THR A 12 9.60 -29.74 24.52
N GLY A 13 8.51 -30.19 25.15
CA GLY A 13 7.36 -29.36 25.49
C GLY A 13 7.65 -28.40 26.65
N PRO A 14 6.81 -27.38 26.86
CA PRO A 14 6.99 -26.40 27.93
C PRO A 14 6.65 -26.99 29.29
N ALA A 15 7.43 -26.61 30.30
CA ALA A 15 7.21 -26.93 31.70
C ALA A 15 5.87 -26.35 32.18
N ARG A 16 5.04 -27.23 32.78
CA ARG A 16 3.79 -26.89 33.43
C ARG A 16 4.12 -26.37 34.83
N VAL A 17 3.87 -25.10 35.09
CA VAL A 17 3.92 -24.51 36.43
C VAL A 17 2.57 -24.77 37.08
N GLU A 18 2.53 -25.69 38.04
CA GLU A 18 1.40 -25.87 38.95
C GLU A 18 1.45 -24.74 39.99
N TYR A 19 0.40 -23.94 40.05
CA TYR A 19 0.17 -23.01 41.16
C TYR A 19 -0.61 -23.77 42.24
N GLU A 20 0.08 -24.17 43.30
CA GLU A 20 -0.56 -24.54 44.55
C GLU A 20 -0.99 -23.25 45.27
N SER A 21 -2.30 -23.04 45.34
CA SER A 21 -2.91 -22.03 46.19
C SER A 21 -3.10 -22.61 47.60
N SER A 22 -2.13 -22.37 48.49
CA SER A 22 -2.30 -22.58 49.93
C SER A 22 -2.57 -21.24 50.61
N SER A 23 -3.84 -21.02 50.94
CA SER A 23 -4.29 -19.99 51.87
C SER A 23 -3.98 -20.43 53.30
N GLU A 24 -2.99 -19.82 53.94
CA GLU A 24 -2.86 -19.83 55.40
C GLU A 24 -2.80 -18.39 55.92
N GLU A 25 -3.96 -17.93 56.39
CA GLU A 25 -4.10 -16.78 57.27
C GLU A 25 -3.58 -17.19 58.66
N ASN A 26 -2.44 -16.65 59.07
CA ASN A 26 -2.06 -16.62 60.48
C ASN A 26 -1.52 -15.24 60.85
N GLY A 27 -2.29 -14.57 61.72
CA GLY A 27 -2.07 -13.19 62.14
C GLY A 27 -0.80 -13.02 62.97
N ASN A 28 0.06 -12.10 62.55
CA ASN A 28 1.18 -11.64 63.36
C ASN A 28 1.20 -10.10 63.40
N LYS A 29 0.53 -9.53 64.41
CA LYS A 29 0.40 -8.07 64.65
C LYS A 29 1.66 -7.44 65.28
N ARG A 30 2.86 -7.95 64.98
CA ARG A 30 4.16 -7.36 65.41
C ARG A 30 5.12 -7.02 64.25
N GLY A 31 4.64 -7.04 63.00
CA GLY A 31 5.47 -6.73 61.81
C GLY A 31 5.38 -5.30 61.28
N ARG A 32 4.47 -4.46 61.79
CA ARG A 32 4.11 -3.21 61.12
C ARG A 32 5.16 -2.10 61.23
N ASP A 33 5.98 -2.09 62.29
CA ASP A 33 7.00 -1.06 62.51
C ASP A 33 8.32 -1.38 61.77
N GLY A 34 8.64 -2.67 61.59
CA GLY A 34 9.82 -3.10 60.83
C GLY A 34 9.67 -2.84 59.32
N GLU A 35 8.48 -3.11 58.80
CA GLU A 35 8.14 -2.93 57.38
C GLU A 35 8.13 -1.44 56.98
N GLN A 36 7.71 -0.55 57.89
CA GLN A 36 7.80 0.90 57.69
C GLN A 36 9.25 1.39 57.65
N GLN A 37 10.13 0.83 58.47
CA GLN A 37 11.54 1.22 58.51
C GLN A 37 12.32 0.75 57.27
N GLU A 38 12.02 -0.45 56.77
CA GLU A 38 12.57 -0.95 55.50
C GLU A 38 12.11 -0.10 54.31
N THR A 39 10.82 0.27 54.29
CA THR A 39 10.27 1.16 53.25
C THR A 39 10.96 2.52 53.27
N LEU A 40 11.18 3.10 54.46
CA LEU A 40 11.85 4.39 54.60
C LEU A 40 13.32 4.36 54.11
N ASN A 41 14.03 3.25 54.38
CA ASN A 41 15.40 3.07 53.92
C ASN A 41 15.48 2.91 52.39
N CYS A 42 14.50 2.22 51.79
CA CYS A 42 14.37 2.08 50.33
C CYS A 42 14.17 3.44 49.65
N VAL A 43 13.27 4.27 50.19
CA VAL A 43 13.02 5.63 49.66
C VAL A 43 14.28 6.49 49.71
N ARG A 44 15.03 6.48 50.81
CA ARG A 44 16.30 7.22 50.92
C ARG A 44 17.36 6.75 49.92
N GLN A 45 17.42 5.46 49.62
CA GLN A 45 18.35 4.94 48.61
C GLN A 45 17.96 5.40 47.20
N LEU A 46 16.66 5.42 46.89
CA LEU A 46 16.15 5.91 45.60
C LEU A 46 16.43 7.40 45.42
N GLU A 47 16.25 8.22 46.45
CA GLU A 47 16.57 9.66 46.40
C GLU A 47 18.06 9.92 46.13
N LYS A 48 18.95 9.15 46.76
CA LYS A 48 20.40 9.25 46.49
C LYS A 48 20.73 8.88 45.05
N LYS A 49 20.15 7.81 44.53
CA LYS A 49 20.33 7.39 43.12
C LYS A 49 19.81 8.44 42.14
N ASN A 50 18.66 9.06 42.43
CA ASN A 50 18.10 10.11 41.58
C ASN A 50 19.00 11.35 41.53
N LYS A 51 19.52 11.80 42.69
CA LYS A 51 20.50 12.91 42.72
C LYS A 51 21.78 12.59 41.94
N GLU A 52 22.26 11.35 42.00
CA GLU A 52 23.43 10.93 41.22
C GLU A 52 23.14 10.89 39.71
N LEU A 53 21.95 10.44 39.31
CA LEU A 53 21.53 10.45 37.91
C LEU A 53 21.40 11.87 37.35
N GLU A 54 20.83 12.80 38.12
CA GLU A 54 20.75 14.22 37.72
C GLU A 54 22.13 14.83 37.54
N LYS A 55 23.07 14.54 38.44
CA LYS A 55 24.46 15.00 38.30
C LYS A 55 25.11 14.45 37.03
N ARG A 56 24.96 13.16 36.75
CA ARG A 56 25.49 12.52 35.52
C ARG A 56 24.87 13.10 34.26
N LEU A 57 23.59 13.45 34.30
CA LEU A 57 22.88 14.08 33.19
C LEU A 57 23.43 15.48 32.90
N ASN A 58 23.65 16.29 33.94
CA ASN A 58 24.23 17.63 33.78
C ASN A 58 25.68 17.58 33.25
N GLU A 59 26.52 16.67 33.76
CA GLU A 59 27.89 16.49 33.26
C GLU A 59 27.94 16.04 31.79
N ALA A 60 26.97 15.22 31.35
CA ALA A 60 26.84 14.82 29.96
C ALA A 60 26.44 16.00 29.06
N ASN A 61 25.48 16.82 29.51
CA ASN A 61 25.02 18.01 28.79
C ASN A 61 26.16 19.04 28.62
N ASP A 62 26.95 19.31 29.65
CA ASP A 62 28.11 20.23 29.57
C ASP A 62 29.19 19.74 28.59
N ARG A 63 29.33 18.42 28.41
CA ARG A 63 30.27 17.86 27.42
C ARG A 63 29.71 17.98 26.01
N ILE A 64 28.41 17.84 25.83
CA ILE A 64 27.73 17.98 24.54
C ILE A 64 27.80 19.42 24.05
N GLU A 65 27.54 20.40 24.94
CA GLU A 65 27.63 21.82 24.58
C GLU A 65 29.03 22.21 24.08
N ARG A 66 30.08 21.60 24.66
CA ARG A 66 31.46 21.74 24.17
C ARG A 66 31.66 21.15 22.77
N ILE A 67 31.12 19.95 22.52
CA ILE A 67 31.19 19.31 21.20
C ILE A 67 30.44 20.13 20.14
N GLU A 68 29.26 20.67 20.47
CA GLU A 68 28.50 21.54 19.56
C GLU A 68 29.26 22.83 19.22
N LYS A 69 29.92 23.43 20.23
CA LYS A 69 30.74 24.64 20.07
C LYS A 69 31.99 24.37 19.21
N ASP A 70 32.65 23.25 19.42
CA ASP A 70 33.89 22.88 18.72
C ASP A 70 33.64 22.40 17.28
N LEU A 71 32.49 21.78 17.01
CA LEU A 71 32.13 21.28 15.68
C LEU A 71 31.47 22.33 14.78
N GLN A 72 30.98 23.44 15.33
CA GLN A 72 30.08 24.38 14.63
C GLN A 72 28.87 23.68 13.97
N LEU A 73 28.47 22.51 14.48
CA LEU A 73 27.35 21.72 13.99
C LEU A 73 26.31 21.62 15.11
N LYS A 74 25.09 22.11 14.86
CA LYS A 74 23.94 21.89 15.75
C LYS A 74 23.45 20.45 15.56
N VAL A 75 23.87 19.53 16.43
CA VAL A 75 23.56 18.09 16.32
C VAL A 75 22.61 17.72 17.45
N LYS A 76 21.39 17.28 17.13
CA LYS A 76 20.43 16.85 18.16
C LYS A 76 20.69 15.40 18.55
N LEU A 77 21.25 15.19 19.73
CA LEU A 77 21.38 13.86 20.32
C LEU A 77 20.05 13.39 20.92
N ARG A 78 19.79 12.10 20.82
CA ARG A 78 18.65 11.42 21.44
C ARG A 78 19.02 10.92 22.83
N GLU A 79 20.17 10.25 22.96
CA GLU A 79 20.66 9.69 24.21
C GLU A 79 22.20 9.63 24.19
N GLY A 80 22.84 9.82 25.35
CA GLY A 80 24.28 9.64 25.54
C GLY A 80 24.56 8.74 26.74
N ARG A 81 25.28 7.63 26.56
CA ARG A 81 25.62 6.69 27.63
C ARG A 81 27.14 6.54 27.76
N LYS A 82 27.67 6.76 28.97
CA LYS A 82 29.09 6.48 29.27
C LYS A 82 29.34 4.98 29.22
N MET A 83 30.28 4.54 28.38
CA MET A 83 30.68 3.13 28.24
C MET A 83 31.98 2.82 28.99
N GLY A 84 32.82 3.84 29.24
CA GLY A 84 34.10 3.72 29.94
C GLY A 84 34.64 5.09 30.34
N ASP A 85 35.83 5.13 30.95
CA ASP A 85 36.39 6.39 31.49
C ASP A 85 36.63 7.47 30.43
N LYS A 86 36.88 7.05 29.19
CA LYS A 86 37.13 7.93 28.04
C LYS A 86 36.18 7.71 26.86
N SER A 87 35.17 6.84 26.99
CA SER A 87 34.32 6.40 25.88
C SER A 87 32.83 6.60 26.16
N PHE A 88 32.11 7.16 25.18
CA PHE A 88 30.67 7.44 25.24
C PHE A 88 29.98 6.92 23.99
N LEU A 89 28.80 6.32 24.18
CA LEU A 89 27.87 5.99 23.12
C LEU A 89 26.90 7.16 22.95
N ALA A 90 26.82 7.74 21.76
CA ALA A 90 25.90 8.83 21.46
C ALA A 90 24.92 8.37 20.37
N GLU A 91 23.63 8.33 20.70
CA GLU A 91 22.54 8.07 19.76
C GLU A 91 22.03 9.41 19.21
N MET A 92 21.94 9.53 17.88
CA MET A 92 21.45 10.75 17.23
C MET A 92 19.96 10.67 16.94
N LYS A 93 19.27 11.81 17.03
CA LYS A 93 17.83 11.86 16.76
C LYS A 93 17.50 11.63 15.29
N ASN A 94 18.36 12.07 14.38
CA ASN A 94 18.17 11.96 12.93
C ASN A 94 19.38 11.34 12.24
N MET A 95 19.14 10.58 11.17
CA MET A 95 20.20 10.01 10.33
C MET A 95 21.04 11.07 9.60
N THR A 96 20.44 12.22 9.28
CA THR A 96 21.13 13.37 8.68
C THR A 96 22.22 13.91 9.60
N ASP A 97 21.92 13.99 10.91
CA ASP A 97 22.82 14.45 11.95
C ASP A 97 23.98 13.45 12.16
N LYS A 98 23.65 12.14 12.15
CA LYS A 98 24.66 11.06 12.16
C LYS A 98 25.61 11.21 10.96
N SER A 99 25.07 11.48 9.78
CA SER A 99 25.84 11.63 8.55
C SER A 99 26.75 12.88 8.56
N SER A 100 26.29 14.01 9.11
CA SER A 100 27.08 15.23 9.18
C SER A 100 28.27 15.12 10.14
N VAL A 101 28.09 14.43 11.28
CA VAL A 101 29.17 14.11 12.22
C VAL A 101 30.17 13.13 11.60
N LEU A 102 29.69 12.07 10.94
CA LEU A 102 30.57 11.09 10.29
C LEU A 102 31.40 11.73 9.15
N ARG A 103 30.84 12.68 8.41
CA ARG A 103 31.57 13.45 7.37
C ARG A 103 32.67 14.33 7.95
N ASN A 104 32.48 14.87 9.16
CA ASN A 104 33.45 15.75 9.82
C ASN A 104 34.34 15.02 10.85
N LYS A 105 34.33 13.67 10.89
CA LYS A 105 35.09 12.87 11.87
C LYS A 105 36.59 13.14 11.91
N SER A 106 37.18 13.61 10.80
CA SER A 106 38.60 13.98 10.74
C SER A 106 38.91 15.25 11.51
N LYS A 107 37.96 16.21 11.57
CA LYS A 107 38.12 17.46 12.32
C LYS A 107 38.09 17.22 13.82
N LEU A 108 37.28 16.25 14.28
CA LEU A 108 37.21 15.83 15.68
C LEU A 108 38.52 15.26 16.22
N ARG A 109 39.34 14.65 15.35
CA ARG A 109 40.65 14.11 15.73
C ARG A 109 41.68 15.20 15.99
N ASN A 110 41.52 16.36 15.36
CA ASN A 110 42.52 17.44 15.36
C ASN A 110 42.24 18.51 16.43
N ILE A 111 41.23 18.34 17.28
CA ILE A 111 40.95 19.25 18.40
C ILE A 111 42.07 19.06 19.43
N THR A 112 42.94 20.07 19.53
CA THR A 112 44.15 20.08 20.37
C THR A 112 43.81 19.84 21.84
N GLY A 113 44.37 18.77 22.41
CA GLY A 113 44.30 18.46 23.85
C GLY A 113 43.24 17.43 24.28
N GLN A 114 42.27 17.07 23.43
CA GLN A 114 41.19 16.14 23.83
C GLN A 114 40.78 15.08 22.81
N GLY A 115 41.32 15.11 21.58
CA GLY A 115 41.24 14.04 20.56
C GLY A 115 39.98 13.16 20.64
N VAL A 116 38.87 13.62 20.06
CA VAL A 116 37.62 12.85 20.09
C VAL A 116 37.64 11.81 18.96
N TYR A 117 37.62 10.53 19.33
CA TYR A 117 37.61 9.41 18.38
C TYR A 117 36.21 8.82 18.26
N VAL A 118 35.69 8.77 17.03
CA VAL A 118 34.51 7.97 16.70
C VAL A 118 35.01 6.57 16.33
N GLU A 119 34.92 5.63 17.27
CA GLU A 119 35.45 4.27 17.14
C GLU A 119 34.54 3.36 16.29
N PHE A 120 33.22 3.50 16.46
CA PHE A 120 32.23 2.73 15.72
C PHE A 120 31.20 3.65 15.05
N ASP A 121 31.14 3.58 13.72
CA ASP A 121 30.14 4.25 12.87
C ASP A 121 28.84 3.43 12.74
N MET A 122 28.90 2.15 13.08
CA MET A 122 27.83 1.17 12.98
C MET A 122 27.46 0.53 14.32
N THR A 123 26.17 0.30 14.51
CA THR A 123 25.62 -0.49 15.62
C THR A 123 26.08 -1.95 15.52
N LYS A 124 25.91 -2.72 16.60
CA LYS A 124 26.24 -4.15 16.61
C LYS A 124 25.42 -4.92 15.55
N MET A 125 24.13 -4.60 15.43
CA MET A 125 23.23 -5.20 14.45
C MET A 125 23.63 -4.85 13.01
N GLU A 126 23.95 -3.59 12.71
CA GLU A 126 24.45 -3.18 11.39
C GLU A 126 25.76 -3.91 11.02
N ARG A 127 26.65 -4.12 11.99
CA ARG A 127 27.88 -4.92 11.80
C ARG A 127 27.58 -6.39 11.51
N GLU A 128 26.63 -6.98 12.23
CA GLU A 128 26.19 -8.36 11.99
C GLU A 128 25.59 -8.51 10.58
N ILE A 129 24.73 -7.57 10.16
CA ILE A 129 24.16 -7.54 8.81
C ILE A 129 25.26 -7.42 7.75
N GLN A 130 26.21 -6.49 7.92
CA GLN A 130 27.34 -6.38 6.98
C GLN A 130 28.20 -7.64 6.94
N ALA A 131 28.39 -8.32 8.08
CA ALA A 131 29.12 -9.57 8.13
C ALA A 131 28.40 -10.67 7.33
N ILE A 132 27.07 -10.78 7.47
CA ILE A 132 26.23 -11.71 6.70
C ILE A 132 26.34 -11.41 5.19
N ILE A 133 26.18 -10.15 4.78
CA ILE A 133 26.28 -9.75 3.36
C ILE A 133 27.66 -10.09 2.79
N ARG A 134 28.75 -9.79 3.52
CA ARG A 134 30.11 -10.12 3.10
C ARG A 134 30.34 -11.63 3.01
N ASN A 135 29.74 -12.42 3.91
CA ASN A 135 29.86 -13.87 3.87
C ASN A 135 29.10 -14.46 2.68
N ILE A 136 27.86 -14.01 2.42
CA ILE A 136 27.07 -14.45 1.25
C ILE A 136 27.82 -14.09 -0.05
N ALA A 137 28.31 -12.86 -0.17
CA ALA A 137 29.06 -12.44 -1.36
C ALA A 137 30.36 -13.24 -1.54
N LYS A 138 31.05 -13.60 -0.44
CA LYS A 138 32.23 -14.48 -0.49
C LYS A 138 31.84 -15.90 -0.90
N GLU A 139 30.76 -16.46 -0.36
CA GLU A 139 30.28 -17.80 -0.70
C GLU A 139 29.84 -17.88 -2.16
N GLU A 140 29.10 -16.90 -2.67
CA GLU A 140 28.72 -16.82 -4.09
C GLU A 140 29.97 -16.68 -4.96
N LYS A 141 30.88 -15.76 -4.63
CA LYS A 141 32.15 -15.61 -5.36
C LYS A 141 32.94 -16.92 -5.35
N ILE A 142 33.03 -17.62 -4.22
CA ILE A 142 33.71 -18.92 -4.12
C ILE A 142 32.99 -19.98 -4.94
N ARG A 143 31.65 -20.04 -4.94
CA ARG A 143 30.87 -21.00 -5.74
C ARG A 143 31.06 -20.79 -7.24
N ILE A 144 31.07 -19.53 -7.68
CA ILE A 144 31.29 -19.15 -9.09
C ILE A 144 32.75 -19.39 -9.48
N SER A 145 33.71 -18.94 -8.66
CA SER A 145 35.15 -19.11 -8.94
C SER A 145 35.64 -20.55 -8.79
N ALA A 146 34.95 -21.38 -8.02
CA ALA A 146 35.22 -22.82 -7.94
C ALA A 146 34.66 -23.60 -9.14
N GLY A 147 34.12 -22.93 -10.17
CA GLY A 147 33.61 -23.58 -11.39
C GLY A 147 32.46 -24.55 -11.13
N ARG A 148 31.74 -24.41 -10.02
CA ARG A 148 30.61 -25.33 -9.70
C ARG A 148 29.35 -25.00 -10.47
N VAL A 149 29.29 -23.81 -11.07
CA VAL A 149 28.21 -23.36 -11.94
C VAL A 149 28.84 -22.57 -13.08
N ASP A 150 29.06 -23.23 -14.21
CA ASP A 150 29.65 -22.60 -15.40
C ASP A 150 28.65 -21.68 -16.13
N ILE A 151 27.35 -21.98 -16.01
CA ILE A 151 26.28 -21.25 -16.68
C ILE A 151 25.06 -21.19 -15.75
N LEU A 152 24.59 -19.98 -15.46
CA LEU A 152 23.32 -19.75 -14.78
C LEU A 152 22.22 -19.50 -15.83
N VAL A 153 21.27 -20.42 -15.96
CA VAL A 153 20.08 -20.25 -16.81
C VAL A 153 18.87 -20.00 -15.92
N GLY A 154 18.33 -18.77 -15.94
CA GLY A 154 17.15 -18.39 -15.16
C GLY A 154 16.63 -17.02 -15.57
N GLY A 155 15.46 -16.62 -15.06
CA GLY A 155 14.85 -15.31 -15.27
C GLY A 155 15.56 -14.18 -14.52
N SER A 156 16.89 -14.09 -14.64
CA SER A 156 17.68 -13.07 -13.98
C SER A 156 17.52 -11.74 -14.71
N VAL A 157 17.14 -10.70 -13.98
CA VAL A 157 17.10 -9.34 -14.50
C VAL A 157 18.55 -8.83 -14.66
N VAL A 158 18.90 -8.42 -15.87
CA VAL A 158 20.18 -7.75 -16.15
C VAL A 158 20.10 -6.33 -15.64
N THR A 159 20.99 -5.97 -14.72
CA THR A 159 21.06 -4.64 -14.12
C THR A 159 22.48 -4.11 -14.23
N GLU A 160 22.66 -2.78 -14.28
CA GLU A 160 23.98 -2.16 -14.36
C GLU A 160 24.89 -2.57 -13.19
N TYR A 161 24.30 -2.81 -12.02
CA TYR A 161 25.04 -3.32 -10.87
C TYR A 161 25.56 -4.74 -11.12
N ARG A 162 24.69 -5.65 -11.60
CA ARG A 162 25.08 -7.05 -11.86
C ARG A 162 26.05 -7.18 -13.03
N SER A 163 25.97 -6.31 -14.03
CA SER A 163 26.90 -6.32 -15.18
C SER A 163 28.34 -5.96 -14.80
N LYS A 164 28.58 -5.43 -13.59
CA LYS A 164 29.94 -5.23 -13.06
C LYS A 164 30.59 -6.53 -12.56
N PHE A 165 29.79 -7.57 -12.32
CA PHE A 165 30.23 -8.83 -11.73
C PHE A 165 30.09 -10.02 -12.67
N TYR A 166 29.21 -9.92 -13.68
CA TYR A 166 28.87 -11.01 -14.58
C TYR A 166 28.86 -10.55 -16.03
N ASP A 167 29.41 -11.38 -16.92
CA ASP A 167 29.22 -11.24 -18.36
C ASP A 167 27.87 -11.85 -18.74
N PHE A 168 26.96 -11.00 -19.23
CA PHE A 168 25.66 -11.45 -19.71
C PHE A 168 25.74 -11.72 -21.21
N MET A 169 25.31 -12.91 -21.64
CA MET A 169 25.02 -13.13 -23.05
C MET A 169 23.90 -12.17 -23.48
N TRP A 170 23.99 -11.64 -24.71
CA TRP A 170 22.99 -10.73 -25.25
C TRP A 170 21.59 -11.32 -25.09
N GLY A 171 20.70 -10.56 -24.42
CA GLY A 171 19.41 -11.07 -23.94
C GLY A 171 18.54 -11.59 -25.08
N TYR A 172 18.11 -12.85 -24.98
CA TYR A 172 17.20 -13.48 -25.95
C TYR A 172 15.75 -12.99 -25.83
N ARG A 173 15.40 -12.28 -24.74
CA ARG A 173 14.09 -11.63 -24.54
C ARG A 173 14.26 -10.28 -23.87
N PHE A 174 13.84 -9.23 -24.56
CA PHE A 174 13.64 -7.92 -23.96
C PHE A 174 12.23 -7.89 -23.36
N ALA A 175 12.15 -8.01 -22.04
CA ALA A 175 10.91 -7.80 -21.29
C ALA A 175 11.15 -6.65 -20.31
N THR A 176 10.87 -5.43 -20.75
CA THR A 176 10.76 -4.26 -19.85
C THR A 176 9.30 -4.10 -19.44
N TYR A 177 8.79 -5.06 -18.66
CA TYR A 177 7.44 -4.96 -18.12
C TYR A 177 7.50 -5.13 -16.61
N VAL A 178 7.09 -4.08 -15.89
CA VAL A 178 6.61 -4.25 -14.52
C VAL A 178 5.18 -4.74 -14.64
N THR A 179 4.93 -5.93 -14.09
CA THR A 179 3.58 -6.50 -14.07
C THR A 179 2.95 -6.12 -12.75
N PHE A 180 1.81 -5.43 -12.81
CA PHE A 180 1.00 -5.13 -11.63
C PHE A 180 -0.03 -6.23 -11.48
N PHE A 181 0.01 -6.94 -10.35
CA PHE A 181 -1.06 -7.85 -9.99
C PHE A 181 -2.10 -7.05 -9.22
N LEU A 182 -3.17 -6.70 -9.94
CA LEU A 182 -4.37 -6.12 -9.36
C LEU A 182 -5.30 -7.28 -8.99
N THR A 183 -5.61 -7.43 -7.71
CA THR A 183 -6.73 -8.26 -7.29
C THR A 183 -8.01 -7.56 -7.76
N GLU A 184 -8.63 -8.07 -8.82
CA GLU A 184 -9.95 -7.61 -9.24
C GLU A 184 -10.92 -7.90 -8.09
N HIS A 185 -11.28 -6.84 -7.36
CA HIS A 185 -12.39 -6.92 -6.44
C HIS A 185 -13.66 -7.02 -7.29
N GLU A 186 -14.33 -8.18 -7.28
CA GLU A 186 -15.67 -8.33 -7.84
C GLU A 186 -16.62 -7.38 -7.10
N SER A 187 -16.70 -6.14 -7.57
CA SER A 187 -17.60 -5.10 -7.08
C SER A 187 -18.97 -5.20 -7.74
N SER A 188 -19.39 -6.43 -8.11
CA SER A 188 -20.64 -6.69 -8.81
C SER A 188 -21.88 -6.31 -7.99
N LEU A 189 -21.78 -6.32 -6.66
CA LEU A 189 -22.88 -5.97 -5.74
C LEU A 189 -22.97 -4.48 -5.38
N GLY A 190 -21.94 -3.67 -5.66
CA GLY A 190 -21.91 -2.25 -5.28
C GLY A 190 -22.52 -1.31 -6.33
N ILE A 191 -22.43 -1.68 -7.62
CA ILE A 191 -22.77 -0.78 -8.72
C ILE A 191 -24.28 -0.51 -8.76
N SER A 192 -25.13 -1.52 -8.52
CA SER A 192 -26.59 -1.34 -8.52
C SER A 192 -27.05 -0.37 -7.44
N ASN A 193 -26.55 -0.51 -6.21
CA ASN A 193 -26.93 0.35 -5.09
C ASN A 193 -26.43 1.79 -5.26
N ILE A 194 -25.21 1.99 -5.78
CA ILE A 194 -24.67 3.32 -6.05
C ILE A 194 -25.45 3.99 -7.19
N LEU A 195 -25.76 3.24 -8.26
CA LEU A 195 -26.52 3.75 -9.40
C LEU A 195 -27.93 4.14 -8.98
N ILE A 196 -28.64 3.29 -8.24
CA ILE A 196 -29.98 3.57 -7.71
C ILE A 196 -29.94 4.79 -6.79
N SER A 197 -28.94 4.89 -5.90
CA SER A 197 -28.74 6.05 -5.02
C SER A 197 -28.49 7.35 -5.80
N GLN A 198 -27.63 7.33 -6.83
CA GLN A 198 -27.33 8.52 -7.62
C GLN A 198 -28.53 8.96 -8.45
N ILE A 199 -29.25 8.01 -9.03
CA ILE A 199 -30.49 8.26 -9.77
C ILE A 199 -31.56 8.84 -8.82
N LEU A 200 -31.79 8.24 -7.65
CA LEU A 200 -32.76 8.71 -6.68
C LEU A 200 -32.40 10.07 -6.08
N LYS A 201 -31.10 10.40 -5.98
CA LYS A 201 -30.63 11.71 -5.55
C LYS A 201 -30.92 12.81 -6.56
N THR A 202 -31.06 12.48 -7.85
CA THR A 202 -31.52 13.48 -8.81
C THR A 202 -32.98 13.82 -8.53
N HIS A 203 -33.32 15.12 -8.54
CA HIS A 203 -34.69 15.60 -8.39
C HIS A 203 -35.66 15.07 -9.45
N TYR A 204 -35.16 14.34 -10.45
CA TYR A 204 -35.92 13.76 -11.55
C TYR A 204 -37.01 12.79 -11.08
N VAL A 205 -36.66 11.79 -10.26
CA VAL A 205 -37.64 10.76 -9.82
C VAL A 205 -38.77 11.37 -8.98
N PRO A 206 -38.50 12.23 -7.97
CA PRO A 206 -39.55 12.92 -7.24
C PRO A 206 -40.43 13.81 -8.14
N VAL A 207 -39.83 14.57 -9.07
CA VAL A 207 -40.57 15.45 -9.99
C VAL A 207 -41.49 14.63 -10.88
N LEU A 208 -41.01 13.50 -11.40
CA LEU A 208 -41.79 12.61 -12.26
C LEU A 208 -42.98 12.02 -11.52
N LEU A 209 -42.79 11.59 -10.25
CA LEU A 209 -43.87 11.12 -9.38
C LEU A 209 -44.94 12.20 -9.13
N VAL A 210 -44.50 13.43 -8.87
CA VAL A 210 -45.40 14.59 -8.70
C VAL A 210 -46.18 14.86 -9.98
N ILE A 211 -45.53 14.85 -11.15
CA ILE A 211 -46.19 15.05 -12.45
C ILE A 211 -47.22 13.94 -12.72
N THR A 212 -46.89 12.66 -12.49
CA THR A 212 -47.87 11.56 -12.62
C THR A 212 -49.07 11.76 -11.72
N SER A 213 -48.85 12.25 -10.49
CA SER A 213 -49.93 12.48 -9.52
C SER A 213 -50.83 13.64 -9.94
N ILE A 214 -50.25 14.72 -10.47
CA ILE A 214 -50.98 15.86 -11.04
C ILE A 214 -51.82 15.41 -12.23
N ILE A 215 -51.27 14.61 -13.13
CA ILE A 215 -52.00 14.11 -14.31
C ILE A 215 -53.15 13.20 -13.91
N ALA A 216 -52.92 12.26 -12.98
CA ALA A 216 -53.98 11.41 -12.45
C ALA A 216 -55.11 12.23 -11.80
N TYR A 217 -54.76 13.31 -11.09
CA TYR A 217 -55.73 14.22 -10.50
C TYR A 217 -56.52 15.03 -11.54
N ILE A 218 -55.85 15.53 -12.58
CA ILE A 218 -56.48 16.23 -13.71
C ILE A 218 -57.46 15.30 -14.44
N LEU A 219 -57.08 14.05 -14.67
CA LEU A 219 -57.94 13.03 -15.27
C LEU A 219 -59.19 12.79 -14.42
N ASN A 220 -59.03 12.61 -13.10
CA ASN A 220 -60.16 12.41 -12.19
C ASN A 220 -61.09 13.63 -12.06
N ILE A 221 -60.56 14.86 -12.09
CA ILE A 221 -61.43 16.06 -12.16
C ILE A 221 -62.22 16.05 -13.47
N SER A 222 -61.55 15.73 -14.56
CA SER A 222 -62.15 15.79 -15.89
C SER A 222 -63.24 14.75 -16.08
N THR A 223 -63.05 13.52 -15.61
CA THR A 223 -64.08 12.46 -15.64
C THR A 223 -65.32 12.88 -14.85
N ARG A 224 -65.13 13.47 -13.66
CA ARG A 224 -66.23 13.99 -12.84
C ARG A 224 -67.01 15.12 -13.51
N LEU A 225 -66.33 16.06 -14.17
CA LEU A 225 -66.98 17.18 -14.86
C LEU A 225 -67.85 16.72 -16.04
N TYR A 226 -67.53 15.59 -16.66
CA TYR A 226 -68.31 15.03 -17.77
C TYR A 226 -69.40 14.04 -17.33
N GLY A 227 -69.68 13.94 -16.02
CA GLY A 227 -70.75 13.10 -15.49
C GLY A 227 -70.40 11.61 -15.40
N ASP A 228 -69.15 11.24 -15.66
CA ASP A 228 -68.69 9.86 -15.58
C ASP A 228 -68.13 9.54 -14.19
N ARG A 229 -68.59 8.46 -13.57
CA ARG A 229 -68.14 8.03 -12.23
C ARG A 229 -67.01 7.02 -12.37
N GLN A 230 -65.86 7.45 -12.85
CA GLN A 230 -64.63 6.66 -12.72
C GLN A 230 -64.03 6.84 -11.32
N SER A 231 -63.44 5.77 -10.78
CA SER A 231 -62.72 5.83 -9.51
C SER A 231 -61.34 6.46 -9.72
N LEU A 232 -60.91 7.32 -8.79
CA LEU A 232 -59.56 7.90 -8.76
C LEU A 232 -58.47 6.83 -8.90
N GLN A 233 -58.71 5.64 -8.35
CA GLN A 233 -57.81 4.51 -8.47
C GLN A 233 -57.55 4.11 -9.93
N ARG A 234 -58.58 4.07 -10.79
CA ARG A 234 -58.40 3.76 -12.21
C ARG A 234 -57.59 4.82 -12.93
N ASP A 235 -57.80 6.10 -12.63
CA ASP A 235 -57.03 7.19 -13.25
C ASP A 235 -55.55 7.17 -12.83
N ILE A 236 -55.27 6.78 -11.57
CA ILE A 236 -53.91 6.51 -11.09
C ILE A 236 -53.31 5.30 -11.83
N GLU A 237 -54.03 4.19 -11.94
CA GLU A 237 -53.58 2.98 -12.64
C GLU A 237 -53.27 3.26 -14.11
N VAL A 238 -54.09 4.08 -14.79
CA VAL A 238 -53.84 4.52 -16.16
C VAL A 238 -52.58 5.38 -16.25
N SER A 239 -52.45 6.39 -15.38
CA SER A 239 -51.31 7.32 -15.40
C SER A 239 -49.97 6.63 -15.11
N VAL A 240 -49.97 5.75 -14.10
CA VAL A 240 -48.81 4.94 -13.72
C VAL A 240 -48.55 3.85 -14.75
N GLY A 241 -49.59 3.25 -15.32
CA GLY A 241 -49.47 2.22 -16.36
C GLY A 241 -48.80 2.73 -17.64
N ILE A 242 -49.14 3.96 -18.07
CA ILE A 242 -48.48 4.65 -19.20
C ILE A 242 -47.00 4.92 -18.91
N PHE A 243 -46.68 5.21 -17.65
CA PHE A 243 -45.30 5.49 -17.24
C PHE A 243 -44.45 4.22 -17.11
N ALA A 244 -45.00 3.15 -16.56
CA ALA A 244 -44.29 1.90 -16.28
C ALA A 244 -44.20 0.93 -17.48
N ASP A 245 -44.53 1.41 -18.68
CA ASP A 245 -44.57 0.64 -19.94
C ASP A 245 -45.28 -0.72 -19.80
N ARG A 246 -46.32 -0.80 -18.94
CA ARG A 246 -47.03 -2.06 -18.72
C ARG A 246 -47.86 -2.39 -19.96
N PRO A 247 -47.74 -3.61 -20.50
CA PRO A 247 -48.31 -3.96 -21.79
C PRO A 247 -49.83 -3.81 -21.79
N LEU A 248 -50.28 -2.82 -22.57
CA LEU A 248 -51.46 -2.72 -23.43
C LEU A 248 -52.85 -3.24 -23.02
N SER A 249 -53.06 -3.96 -21.91
CA SER A 249 -54.43 -4.26 -21.45
C SER A 249 -55.18 -2.98 -21.05
N VAL A 250 -54.45 -1.94 -20.65
CA VAL A 250 -54.96 -0.58 -20.40
C VAL A 250 -55.19 0.18 -21.72
N LEU A 251 -54.27 0.07 -22.70
CA LEU A 251 -54.36 0.77 -23.99
C LEU A 251 -55.34 0.14 -24.99
N THR A 252 -55.57 -1.18 -24.94
CA THR A 252 -56.62 -1.81 -25.76
C THR A 252 -58.01 -1.34 -25.31
N ASN A 253 -58.16 -0.96 -24.04
CA ASN A 253 -59.36 -0.31 -23.51
C ASN A 253 -59.40 1.21 -23.74
N PHE A 254 -58.32 1.86 -24.17
CA PHE A 254 -58.30 3.31 -24.42
C PHE A 254 -59.30 3.74 -25.49
N LYS A 255 -59.52 2.91 -26.53
CA LYS A 255 -60.55 3.17 -27.54
C LYS A 255 -61.96 3.18 -26.94
N LYS A 256 -62.17 2.45 -25.85
CA LYS A 256 -63.45 2.34 -25.12
C LYS A 256 -63.55 3.32 -23.95
N MET A 257 -62.50 4.07 -23.64
CA MET A 257 -62.53 5.02 -22.54
C MET A 257 -63.32 6.28 -22.94
N PRO A 258 -64.20 6.77 -22.06
CA PRO A 258 -65.13 7.88 -22.33
C PRO A 258 -64.44 9.26 -22.29
N TYR A 259 -63.15 9.33 -22.60
CA TYR A 259 -62.40 10.59 -22.61
C TYR A 259 -62.76 11.42 -23.86
N ARG A 260 -63.21 12.66 -23.65
CA ARG A 260 -63.37 13.65 -24.74
C ARG A 260 -62.02 14.02 -25.36
N GLY A 261 -62.04 14.62 -26.55
CA GLY A 261 -60.86 14.88 -27.38
C GLY A 261 -59.67 15.54 -26.65
N ILE A 262 -59.93 16.52 -25.76
CA ILE A 262 -58.87 17.21 -25.00
C ILE A 262 -58.13 16.24 -24.05
N MET A 263 -58.85 15.34 -23.37
CA MET A 263 -58.24 14.36 -22.48
C MET A 263 -57.41 13.32 -23.24
N LYS A 264 -57.84 12.94 -24.45
CA LYS A 264 -57.04 12.08 -25.34
C LYS A 264 -55.73 12.76 -25.75
N LEU A 265 -55.76 14.07 -25.99
CA LEU A 265 -54.58 14.85 -26.34
C LEU A 265 -53.62 14.98 -25.14
N LEU A 266 -54.14 15.19 -23.93
CA LEU A 266 -53.37 15.18 -22.69
C LEU A 266 -52.69 13.82 -22.47
N LEU A 267 -53.44 12.73 -22.63
CA LEU A 267 -52.91 11.36 -22.46
C LEU A 267 -51.88 11.01 -23.54
N ALA A 268 -52.08 11.47 -24.78
CA ALA A 268 -51.10 11.31 -25.85
C ALA A 268 -49.80 12.10 -25.56
N ALA A 269 -49.93 13.34 -25.06
CA ALA A 269 -48.78 14.14 -24.64
C ALA A 269 -48.04 13.47 -23.45
N TRP A 270 -48.79 12.91 -22.50
CA TRP A 270 -48.22 12.16 -21.38
C TRP A 270 -47.48 10.89 -21.83
N LEU A 271 -48.04 10.16 -22.78
CA LEU A 271 -47.40 8.99 -23.38
C LEU A 271 -46.08 9.36 -24.09
N ILE A 272 -46.07 10.46 -24.86
CA ILE A 272 -44.85 10.95 -25.51
C ILE A 272 -43.81 11.33 -24.44
N ALA A 273 -44.22 12.02 -23.38
CA ALA A 273 -43.35 12.38 -22.27
C ALA A 273 -42.79 11.16 -21.52
N SER A 274 -43.58 10.09 -21.32
CA SER A 274 -43.09 8.88 -20.65
C SER A 274 -42.09 8.12 -21.53
N VAL A 275 -42.37 7.98 -22.83
CA VAL A 275 -41.45 7.31 -23.78
C VAL A 275 -40.13 8.07 -23.89
N THR A 276 -40.17 9.40 -23.97
CA THR A 276 -38.95 10.22 -24.01
C THR A 276 -38.17 10.18 -22.70
N SER A 277 -38.86 10.15 -21.56
CA SER A 277 -38.29 9.97 -20.22
C SER A 277 -37.55 8.63 -20.11
N ASP A 278 -38.19 7.54 -20.53
CA ASP A 278 -37.59 6.20 -20.50
C ASP A 278 -36.38 6.10 -21.44
N ALA A 279 -36.49 6.62 -22.65
CA ALA A 279 -35.37 6.67 -23.60
C ALA A 279 -34.15 7.44 -23.04
N TYR A 280 -34.39 8.59 -22.40
CA TYR A 280 -33.35 9.36 -21.72
C TYR A 280 -32.72 8.57 -20.57
N PHE A 281 -33.53 7.95 -19.72
CA PHE A 281 -33.06 7.18 -18.58
C PHE A 281 -32.19 5.98 -19.01
N ASN A 282 -32.65 5.23 -20.01
CA ASN A 282 -31.90 4.12 -20.61
C ASN A 282 -30.59 4.59 -21.24
N ALA A 283 -30.57 5.75 -21.91
CA ALA A 283 -29.34 6.33 -22.45
C ALA A 283 -28.34 6.69 -21.35
N VAL A 284 -28.79 7.30 -20.24
CA VAL A 284 -27.95 7.64 -19.09
C VAL A 284 -27.39 6.39 -18.42
N ILE A 285 -28.22 5.38 -18.17
CA ILE A 285 -27.77 4.10 -17.59
C ILE A 285 -26.73 3.45 -18.50
N LYS A 286 -27.01 3.37 -19.81
CA LYS A 286 -26.08 2.77 -20.77
C LYS A 286 -24.77 3.53 -20.85
N ALA A 287 -24.81 4.86 -20.86
CA ALA A 287 -23.61 5.69 -20.80
C ALA A 287 -22.82 5.40 -19.52
N TYR A 288 -23.46 5.37 -18.36
CA TYR A 288 -22.79 5.10 -17.08
C TYR A 288 -22.13 3.71 -17.05
N LEU A 289 -22.85 2.67 -17.50
CA LEU A 289 -22.32 1.31 -17.59
C LEU A 289 -21.16 1.19 -18.59
N THR A 290 -21.14 2.04 -19.62
CA THR A 290 -20.07 2.06 -20.63
C THR A 290 -18.84 2.83 -20.12
N PHE A 291 -19.04 4.01 -19.51
CA PHE A 291 -17.96 4.87 -18.99
C PHE A 291 -17.36 4.37 -17.67
N GLY A 292 -18.08 3.54 -16.90
CA GLY A 292 -17.58 2.92 -15.66
C GLY A 292 -16.38 1.99 -15.86
N LYS A 293 -16.11 1.56 -17.09
CA LYS A 293 -14.90 0.79 -17.45
C LYS A 293 -13.72 1.72 -17.74
N SER A 294 -13.34 2.54 -16.76
CA SER A 294 -12.02 3.18 -16.77
C SER A 294 -10.98 2.09 -16.55
N THR A 295 -10.39 1.55 -17.61
CA THR A 295 -9.15 0.80 -17.51
C THR A 295 -8.09 1.76 -16.97
N THR A 296 -7.69 1.60 -15.71
CA THR A 296 -6.49 2.27 -15.19
C THR A 296 -5.31 1.77 -15.99
N THR A 297 -4.87 2.53 -16.99
CA THR A 297 -3.81 2.10 -17.91
C THR A 297 -2.42 2.45 -17.41
N TYR A 298 -2.31 3.37 -16.45
CA TYR A 298 -1.02 3.88 -16.01
C TYR A 298 -0.81 3.78 -14.50
N LEU A 299 0.43 3.45 -14.12
CA LEU A 299 0.88 3.44 -12.73
C LEU A 299 0.65 4.80 -12.03
N HIS A 300 0.76 5.90 -12.78
CA HIS A 300 0.48 7.24 -12.27
C HIS A 300 -0.95 7.35 -11.72
N ASP A 301 -1.94 6.82 -12.44
CA ASP A 301 -3.35 6.87 -12.02
C ASP A 301 -3.59 6.06 -10.75
N LEU A 302 -2.89 4.92 -10.60
CA LEU A 302 -2.97 4.10 -9.39
C LEU A 302 -2.38 4.85 -8.18
N ILE A 303 -1.27 5.57 -8.38
CA ILE A 303 -0.66 6.38 -7.31
C ILE A 303 -1.57 7.54 -6.92
N GLU A 304 -2.15 8.26 -7.90
CA GLU A 304 -3.05 9.39 -7.62
C GLU A 304 -4.37 8.97 -6.97
N ARG A 305 -4.86 7.77 -7.27
CA ARG A 305 -6.04 7.18 -6.62
C ARG A 305 -5.74 6.62 -5.22
N GLY A 306 -4.50 6.74 -4.73
CA GLY A 306 -4.13 6.35 -3.38
C GLY A 306 -4.04 4.83 -3.18
N TYR A 307 -3.79 4.07 -4.25
CA TYR A 307 -3.53 2.64 -4.09
C TYR A 307 -2.22 2.42 -3.35
N SER A 308 -2.22 1.41 -2.49
CA SER A 308 -1.02 0.97 -1.79
C SER A 308 -0.32 -0.13 -2.57
N PHE A 309 1.01 -0.15 -2.50
CA PHE A 309 1.84 -1.11 -3.21
C PHE A 309 2.61 -1.98 -2.22
N VAL A 310 2.72 -3.27 -2.52
CA VAL A 310 3.46 -4.24 -1.73
C VAL A 310 4.56 -4.83 -2.60
N LEU A 311 5.76 -4.93 -2.01
CA LEU A 311 6.96 -5.44 -2.66
C LEU A 311 7.55 -6.61 -1.89
N THR A 312 8.36 -7.39 -2.59
CA THR A 312 9.28 -8.29 -1.92
C THR A 312 10.30 -7.47 -1.09
N PRO A 313 10.85 -8.02 0.01
CA PRO A 313 11.82 -7.31 0.83
C PRO A 313 13.02 -6.79 0.04
N ASN A 314 13.55 -7.59 -0.88
CA ASN A 314 14.69 -7.21 -1.71
C ASN A 314 14.38 -6.03 -2.64
N ASP A 315 13.19 -6.02 -3.25
CA ASP A 315 12.77 -4.93 -4.12
C ASP A 315 12.47 -3.66 -3.32
N TYR A 316 11.89 -3.80 -2.13
CA TYR A 316 11.64 -2.69 -1.22
C TYR A 316 12.96 -2.00 -0.80
N ASP A 317 13.96 -2.78 -0.38
CA ASP A 317 15.25 -2.26 0.05
C ASP A 317 15.97 -1.55 -1.11
N PHE A 318 15.91 -2.12 -2.32
CA PHE A 318 16.45 -1.49 -3.51
C PHE A 318 15.76 -0.15 -3.80
N LEU A 319 14.43 -0.12 -3.83
CA LEU A 319 13.66 1.10 -4.09
C LEU A 319 13.83 2.16 -3.01
N SER A 320 13.88 1.75 -1.75
CA SER A 320 14.11 2.69 -0.65
C SER A 320 15.45 3.39 -0.83
N THR A 321 16.51 2.63 -1.13
CA THR A 321 17.85 3.16 -1.36
C THR A 321 17.88 4.08 -2.59
N TYR A 322 17.25 3.66 -3.70
CA TYR A 322 17.25 4.44 -4.94
C TYR A 322 16.41 5.71 -4.83
N CYS A 323 15.19 5.61 -4.29
CA CYS A 323 14.28 6.74 -4.16
C CYS A 323 14.71 7.74 -3.07
N GLN A 324 15.40 7.30 -2.01
CA GLN A 324 15.96 8.22 -1.02
C GLN A 324 16.99 9.19 -1.61
N HIS A 325 17.67 8.80 -2.68
CA HIS A 325 18.66 9.62 -3.37
C HIS A 325 18.13 10.34 -4.61
N SER A 326 16.89 10.09 -5.00
CA SER A 326 16.27 10.69 -6.19
C SER A 326 15.47 11.94 -5.85
N SER A 327 15.68 13.03 -6.58
CA SER A 327 14.83 14.23 -6.53
C SER A 327 13.54 14.08 -7.32
N ALA A 328 13.29 12.92 -7.94
CA ALA A 328 12.09 12.71 -8.73
C ALA A 328 10.86 12.60 -7.82
N LEU A 329 9.95 13.57 -7.95
CA LEU A 329 8.65 13.63 -7.26
C LEU A 329 7.87 12.30 -7.35
N PHE A 330 8.00 11.61 -8.49
CA PHE A 330 7.39 10.31 -8.74
C PHE A 330 7.90 9.21 -7.79
N CYS A 331 9.21 9.16 -7.53
CA CYS A 331 9.82 8.18 -6.62
C CYS A 331 9.32 8.40 -5.18
N GLN A 332 9.23 9.65 -4.75
CA GLN A 332 8.72 10.00 -3.43
C GLN A 332 7.24 9.64 -3.27
N LYS A 333 6.40 9.92 -4.27
CA LYS A 333 4.98 9.54 -4.26
C LYS A 333 4.78 8.03 -4.21
N ILE A 334 5.55 7.26 -4.98
CA ILE A 334 5.52 5.79 -4.91
C ILE A 334 5.93 5.32 -3.52
N PHE A 335 7.04 5.84 -2.99
CA PHE A 335 7.58 5.42 -1.70
C PHE A 335 6.63 5.70 -0.54
N ASN A 336 5.90 6.81 -0.57
CA ASN A 336 4.92 7.13 0.46
C ASN A 336 3.72 6.16 0.47
N ASN A 337 3.44 5.49 -0.65
CA ASN A 337 2.36 4.52 -0.79
C ASN A 337 2.86 3.06 -0.74
N LEU A 338 4.15 2.84 -0.47
CA LEU A 338 4.75 1.52 -0.39
C LEU A 338 4.66 0.95 1.04
N HIS A 339 4.19 -0.28 1.15
CA HIS A 339 4.19 -1.02 2.40
C HIS A 339 5.14 -2.21 2.32
N TYR A 340 5.97 -2.32 3.35
CA TYR A 340 6.82 -3.47 3.56
C TYR A 340 5.96 -4.68 3.99
N SER A 341 6.28 -5.86 3.48
CA SER A 341 5.67 -7.11 3.93
C SER A 341 6.67 -8.25 3.89
N ASP A 342 6.80 -8.94 5.03
CA ASP A 342 7.56 -10.18 5.14
C ASP A 342 6.90 -11.35 4.38
N ASN A 343 5.59 -11.23 4.07
CA ASN A 343 4.83 -12.27 3.40
C ASN A 343 3.88 -11.68 2.35
N VAL A 344 4.39 -11.49 1.14
CA VAL A 344 3.62 -10.99 -0.02
C VAL A 344 2.36 -11.85 -0.26
N CYS A 345 2.46 -13.16 -0.07
CA CYS A 345 1.34 -14.09 -0.25
C CYS A 345 0.21 -13.87 0.77
N GLU A 346 0.53 -13.56 2.04
CA GLU A 346 -0.50 -13.31 3.06
C GLU A 346 -1.27 -12.00 2.80
N ASN A 347 -0.59 -11.01 2.22
CA ASN A 347 -1.23 -9.75 1.80
C ASN A 347 -2.09 -9.89 0.54
N LEU A 348 -1.82 -10.87 -0.32
CA LEU A 348 -2.70 -11.21 -1.45
C LEU A 348 -4.01 -11.87 -0.98
N ILE A 349 -4.00 -12.54 0.17
CA ILE A 349 -5.16 -13.26 0.72
C ILE A 349 -6.08 -12.32 1.52
N LYS A 350 -5.54 -11.25 2.12
CA LYS A 350 -6.33 -10.28 2.90
C LYS A 350 -6.81 -9.13 2.00
N PRO A 351 -8.13 -8.92 1.83
CA PRO A 351 -8.67 -7.90 0.95
C PRO A 351 -8.49 -6.51 1.59
N ARG A 352 -7.35 -5.89 1.30
CA ARG A 352 -7.16 -4.44 1.36
C ARG A 352 -6.59 -4.02 0.02
N HIS A 353 -6.78 -2.76 -0.37
CA HIS A 353 -6.37 -2.17 -1.66
C HIS A 353 -4.83 -2.19 -1.88
N ALA A 354 -4.26 -3.38 -1.96
CA ALA A 354 -2.84 -3.64 -2.07
C ALA A 354 -2.57 -4.21 -3.47
N ILE A 355 -1.67 -3.56 -4.17
CA ILE A 355 -1.18 -3.99 -5.48
C ILE A 355 0.18 -4.63 -5.27
N VAL A 356 0.34 -5.88 -5.73
CA VAL A 356 1.66 -6.51 -5.72
C VAL A 356 2.39 -6.12 -6.99
N MET A 357 3.57 -5.53 -6.82
CA MET A 357 4.48 -5.26 -7.94
C MET A 357 5.59 -6.30 -7.94
N ASP A 358 5.87 -6.86 -9.12
CA ASP A 358 7.04 -7.70 -9.37
C ASP A 358 7.90 -7.04 -10.48
N GLY A 359 9.23 -7.01 -10.28
CA GLY A 359 10.19 -6.61 -11.32
C GLY A 359 10.54 -5.11 -11.45
N ILE A 360 10.51 -4.31 -10.38
CA ILE A 360 10.69 -2.83 -10.47
C ILE A 360 12.05 -2.38 -11.02
N MET A 361 13.05 -3.25 -11.02
CA MET A 361 14.37 -2.98 -11.61
C MET A 361 14.30 -2.47 -13.05
N ALA A 362 13.26 -2.81 -13.83
CA ALA A 362 13.09 -2.36 -15.21
C ALA A 362 12.51 -0.94 -15.37
N LEU A 363 11.72 -0.42 -14.41
CA LEU A 363 10.93 0.82 -14.59
C LEU A 363 11.74 2.10 -14.38
N LEU A 364 12.73 2.07 -13.49
CA LEU A 364 13.49 3.27 -13.11
C LEU A 364 14.63 3.60 -14.08
N PHE A 365 15.05 2.65 -14.91
CA PHE A 365 16.14 2.84 -15.89
C PHE A 365 15.66 3.37 -17.26
N THR A 366 14.41 3.12 -17.65
CA THR A 366 13.81 3.72 -18.85
C THR A 366 13.56 5.22 -18.72
N VAL A 367 13.40 5.73 -17.50
CA VAL A 367 13.13 7.15 -17.24
C VAL A 367 14.42 7.98 -17.10
N SER A 368 15.57 7.38 -16.76
CA SER A 368 16.81 8.14 -16.47
C SER A 368 17.80 8.25 -17.63
N SER A 369 17.64 7.50 -18.72
CA SER A 369 18.65 7.46 -19.79
C SER A 369 18.26 8.30 -21.02
N LYS A 370 19.04 9.36 -21.27
CA LYS A 370 19.10 10.07 -22.56
C LYS A 370 19.70 9.14 -23.63
N PHE A 371 18.99 8.10 -24.06
CA PHE A 371 19.35 7.35 -25.26
C PHE A 371 18.52 7.86 -26.43
N LYS A 372 19.19 8.44 -27.44
CA LYS A 372 18.61 8.68 -28.75
C LYS A 372 18.12 7.34 -29.30
N TYR A 373 16.81 7.25 -29.52
CA TYR A 373 16.17 6.16 -30.23
C TYR A 373 16.80 6.00 -31.62
N PHE A 374 17.47 4.87 -31.87
CA PHE A 374 17.52 4.29 -33.22
C PHE A 374 16.52 3.15 -33.23
N ILE A 375 15.30 3.45 -33.69
CA ILE A 375 14.31 2.42 -33.99
C ILE A 375 14.71 1.82 -35.34
N TYR A 376 15.33 0.65 -35.31
CA TYR A 376 15.39 -0.23 -36.47
C TYR A 376 14.16 -1.14 -36.42
N THR A 377 13.11 -0.77 -37.15
CA THR A 377 11.98 -1.68 -37.41
C THR A 377 12.41 -2.68 -38.48
N ASP A 378 13.08 -3.77 -38.09
CA ASP A 378 13.35 -4.83 -39.06
C ASP A 378 12.16 -5.79 -39.16
N ARG A 379 11.52 -5.77 -40.34
CA ARG A 379 10.60 -6.82 -40.80
C ARG A 379 11.40 -8.10 -40.94
N GLN A 380 10.88 -9.17 -40.34
CA GLN A 380 11.30 -10.57 -40.50
C GLN A 380 12.21 -10.86 -41.71
N LYS A 381 13.53 -10.79 -41.51
CA LYS A 381 14.49 -11.53 -42.32
C LYS A 381 14.87 -12.79 -41.54
N LYS A 382 14.66 -13.95 -42.17
CA LYS A 382 15.17 -15.24 -41.69
C LYS A 382 16.69 -15.11 -41.53
N TRP A 383 17.16 -15.27 -40.30
CA TRP A 383 18.59 -15.35 -40.01
C TRP A 383 19.15 -16.70 -40.46
N PRO A 384 20.40 -16.75 -40.96
CA PRO A 384 21.04 -18.00 -41.31
C PRO A 384 21.25 -18.86 -40.06
N SER A 385 20.95 -20.15 -40.19
CA SER A 385 21.18 -21.16 -39.15
C SER A 385 22.67 -21.21 -38.79
N TYR A 386 23.03 -20.72 -37.60
CA TYR A 386 24.35 -20.90 -37.04
C TYR A 386 24.53 -22.36 -36.59
N LYS A 387 25.50 -23.06 -37.18
CA LYS A 387 26.00 -24.34 -36.65
C LYS A 387 27.02 -24.05 -35.56
N PHE A 388 26.78 -24.57 -34.36
CA PHE A 388 27.75 -24.55 -33.27
C PHE A 388 29.04 -25.27 -33.71
N PRO A 389 30.24 -24.71 -33.46
CA PRO A 389 31.47 -25.47 -33.59
C PRO A 389 31.47 -26.59 -32.54
N LYS A 390 31.77 -27.81 -32.98
CA LYS A 390 31.99 -28.94 -32.07
C LYS A 390 33.16 -28.59 -31.13
N LEU A 391 32.86 -28.47 -29.85
CA LEU A 391 33.86 -28.43 -28.79
C LEU A 391 34.70 -29.71 -28.91
N LYS A 392 36.01 -29.55 -29.16
CA LYS A 392 36.97 -30.64 -28.98
C LYS A 392 37.14 -30.85 -27.48
N SER A 393 36.86 -32.05 -27.02
CA SER A 393 37.21 -32.51 -25.68
C SER A 393 38.72 -32.46 -25.50
N HIS A 394 39.18 -31.78 -24.45
CA HIS A 394 40.51 -31.98 -23.88
C HIS A 394 40.38 -32.82 -22.62
#